data_AF-A0A833W737-F1
#
_entry.id   AF-A0A833W737-F1
#
_cell.length_a   1.000
_cell.length_b   1.000
_cell.length_c   1.000
_cell.angle_alpha   90.00
_cell.angle_beta   90.00
_cell.angle_gamma   90.00
#
_symmetry.space_group_name_H-M   'P 1'
#
loop_
_entity.id
_entity.type
_entity.pdbx_description
1 polymer ?
#
loop_
_entity_poly.entity_id
_entity_poly.type
_entity_poly.pdbx_seq_one_letter_code
_entity_poly.pdbx_strand_id
1 'polypeptide(L)'
;MRAMQIIRRVAAARALPSAARLAPRAAAPFLSNSLVATRQPLRTFASDGDDFFLEDDEEDSFVQYPPVAARVQHQAPQFTAQAVVNGDITDVSLDTYRGQYVVLFFYPKDFTYVCPTEIIAFNDRAEEFKALNTQLIAVSCDSPESHLAWTRLPRNKGGLGKMDIPIVSDITKVISAKYGVLVEQAGVALRGLFIMDKEGVLQQITINNMPIGRSVDETLRLIKALQFVEEHGEVCPANWQPGDKTIKATPTDSHEYFSTVKDDVDDDDATVLTLVKDKAQFQALIKSGKPVVADFMAPWCGKCAQIAPFFADLAEAHPEVTFAKLDVSIPEVEKIKDELEVGAYPEFRFFKDGKEVHEKISGYKKSLLKSAVQKLL
;
A
#
# COMPACT_ATOMS: atom_id res chain seq x y z
N MET A 1 52.38 3.76 32.61
CA MET A 1 53.83 3.45 32.78
C MET A 1 53.99 1.97 33.06
N ARG A 2 54.90 1.24 32.37
CA ARG A 2 55.33 -0.16 32.64
C ARG A 2 54.19 -1.21 32.53
N ALA A 3 54.42 -2.51 32.32
CA ALA A 3 55.46 -3.33 31.63
C ALA A 3 54.76 -4.70 31.35
N MET A 4 54.89 -5.43 30.23
CA MET A 4 56.03 -5.93 29.44
C MET A 4 56.75 -7.15 30.05
N GLN A 5 57.03 -8.16 29.20
CA GLN A 5 57.73 -9.46 29.43
C GLN A 5 56.87 -10.61 30.02
N ILE A 6 57.04 -11.93 29.77
CA ILE A 6 57.59 -12.84 28.71
C ILE A 6 58.13 -14.12 29.39
N ILE A 7 57.63 -15.32 29.02
CA ILE A 7 58.22 -16.70 29.12
C ILE A 7 57.16 -17.72 28.62
N ARG A 8 57.36 -18.82 27.85
CA ARG A 8 58.43 -19.40 26.98
C ARG A 8 59.01 -20.77 27.44
N ARG A 9 59.14 -21.74 26.50
CA ARG A 9 59.52 -23.19 26.61
C ARG A 9 58.30 -24.11 26.96
N VAL A 10 58.18 -25.40 26.59
CA VAL A 10 59.00 -26.45 25.90
C VAL A 10 58.03 -27.15 24.90
N ALA A 11 58.25 -27.48 23.62
CA ALA A 11 59.39 -27.98 22.82
C ALA A 11 59.64 -29.51 22.88
N ALA A 12 58.87 -30.30 22.12
CA ALA A 12 59.14 -31.72 21.82
C ALA A 12 58.80 -32.05 20.35
N ALA A 13 59.60 -32.89 19.67
CA ALA A 13 59.43 -33.21 18.26
C ALA A 13 59.97 -34.61 17.90
N ARG A 14 59.29 -35.29 16.96
CA ARG A 14 59.72 -36.46 16.15
C ARG A 14 58.54 -36.91 15.28
N ALA A 15 58.68 -37.61 14.14
CA ALA A 15 59.68 -37.62 13.06
C ALA A 15 59.18 -38.63 12.00
N LEU A 16 59.30 -38.33 10.70
CA LEU A 16 59.02 -39.29 9.61
C LEU A 16 60.19 -40.28 9.43
N PRO A 17 59.87 -41.53 9.04
CA PRO A 17 60.50 -42.16 7.86
C PRO A 17 59.52 -43.05 7.07
N SER A 18 59.80 -43.56 5.86
CA SER A 18 60.66 -43.16 4.73
C SER A 18 60.29 -44.04 3.50
N ALA A 19 60.80 -43.77 2.30
CA ALA A 19 60.36 -44.40 1.04
C ALA A 19 61.26 -45.54 0.50
N ALA A 20 60.65 -46.53 -0.16
CA ALA A 20 61.24 -47.53 -1.07
C ALA A 20 60.11 -48.32 -1.79
N ARG A 21 60.22 -48.90 -3.00
CA ARG A 21 61.20 -48.88 -4.11
C ARG A 21 60.50 -49.36 -5.43
N LEU A 22 61.16 -49.29 -6.60
CA LEU A 22 60.59 -49.62 -7.93
C LEU A 22 61.04 -50.98 -8.52
N ALA A 23 60.21 -51.53 -9.43
CA ALA A 23 60.55 -52.31 -10.66
C ALA A 23 61.15 -53.74 -10.49
N PRO A 24 61.15 -54.64 -11.53
CA PRO A 24 61.03 -54.39 -12.99
C PRO A 24 60.19 -55.38 -13.88
N ARG A 25 60.24 -55.11 -15.20
CA ARG A 25 59.90 -55.86 -16.46
C ARG A 25 59.85 -57.41 -16.41
N ALA A 26 59.22 -58.13 -17.36
CA ALA A 26 58.85 -57.86 -18.78
C ALA A 26 57.41 -58.38 -19.14
N ALA A 27 56.91 -58.67 -20.37
CA ALA A 27 57.43 -58.81 -21.75
C ALA A 27 56.31 -58.59 -22.83
N ALA A 28 56.52 -58.99 -24.10
CA ALA A 28 55.55 -58.97 -25.24
C ALA A 28 55.88 -60.09 -26.29
N PRO A 29 55.03 -60.38 -27.30
CA PRO A 29 55.22 -59.78 -28.64
C PRO A 29 53.96 -59.57 -29.55
N PHE A 30 54.07 -58.60 -30.48
CA PHE A 30 53.52 -58.46 -31.86
C PHE A 30 52.14 -59.08 -32.23
N LEU A 31 51.21 -58.34 -32.87
CA LEU A 31 51.24 -57.77 -34.25
C LEU A 31 50.11 -56.68 -34.40
N SER A 32 50.00 -55.75 -35.38
CA SER A 32 50.85 -55.23 -36.48
C SER A 32 50.23 -53.89 -37.04
N ASN A 33 50.50 -53.53 -38.30
CA ASN A 33 50.05 -52.35 -39.09
C ASN A 33 48.51 -52.18 -39.19
N SER A 34 47.92 -51.01 -39.49
CA SER A 34 48.37 -49.96 -40.44
C SER A 34 47.77 -48.56 -40.20
N LEU A 35 48.39 -47.52 -40.77
CA LEU A 35 47.90 -46.13 -40.81
C LEU A 35 47.28 -45.79 -42.18
N VAL A 36 45.98 -45.47 -42.22
CA VAL A 36 45.34 -44.75 -43.33
C VAL A 36 44.28 -43.80 -42.76
N ALA A 37 44.31 -42.53 -43.16
CA ALA A 37 43.30 -41.55 -42.80
C ALA A 37 42.71 -40.91 -44.06
N THR A 38 41.46 -41.26 -44.40
CA THR A 38 40.76 -40.67 -45.57
C THR A 38 39.25 -40.63 -45.36
N ARG A 39 38.71 -39.39 -45.39
CA ARG A 39 37.33 -38.99 -45.74
C ARG A 39 36.18 -39.94 -45.34
N GLN A 40 35.41 -39.54 -44.31
CA GLN A 40 33.98 -39.88 -44.27
C GLN A 40 33.25 -39.20 -45.45
N PRO A 41 32.22 -39.84 -46.03
CA PRO A 41 31.40 -39.25 -47.09
C PRO A 41 30.42 -38.21 -46.53
N LEU A 42 30.00 -37.25 -47.35
CA LEU A 42 28.82 -36.44 -47.04
C LEU A 42 27.59 -37.36 -47.02
N ARG A 43 26.76 -37.26 -45.97
CA ARG A 43 25.42 -37.83 -46.00
C ARG A 43 24.55 -36.99 -46.94
N THR A 44 24.16 -37.58 -48.05
CA THR A 44 23.08 -37.07 -48.90
C THR A 44 21.74 -37.28 -48.20
N PHE A 45 20.83 -36.31 -48.32
CA PHE A 45 19.43 -36.51 -47.92
C PHE A 45 18.79 -37.54 -48.85
N ALA A 46 18.41 -38.69 -48.31
CA ALA A 46 17.57 -39.68 -48.95
C ALA A 46 16.32 -39.84 -48.07
N SER A 47 15.15 -39.64 -48.67
CA SER A 47 13.86 -39.79 -48.03
C SER A 47 13.29 -41.18 -48.31
N ASP A 48 13.53 -42.11 -47.39
CA ASP A 48 12.74 -43.34 -47.27
C ASP A 48 12.02 -43.29 -45.92
N GLY A 49 10.73 -43.60 -45.94
CA GLY A 49 9.84 -43.37 -44.79
C GLY A 49 9.75 -44.58 -43.88
N ASP A 50 10.44 -44.51 -42.74
CA ASP A 50 10.02 -45.15 -41.50
C ASP A 50 9.44 -44.06 -40.58
N ASP A 51 8.38 -44.38 -39.83
CA ASP A 51 7.57 -43.39 -39.10
C ASP A 51 8.38 -42.55 -38.09
N PHE A 52 8.78 -41.35 -38.51
CA PHE A 52 9.21 -40.29 -37.60
C PHE A 52 7.97 -39.62 -36.99
N PHE A 53 7.17 -40.42 -36.28
CA PHE A 53 6.40 -39.89 -35.16
C PHE A 53 7.41 -39.37 -34.15
N LEU A 54 7.67 -38.06 -34.22
CA LEU A 54 7.70 -37.31 -32.99
C LEU A 54 6.34 -37.58 -32.33
N GLU A 55 6.37 -38.38 -31.27
CA GLU A 55 5.47 -38.10 -30.17
C GLU A 55 5.85 -36.68 -29.75
N ASP A 56 5.02 -35.70 -30.15
CA ASP A 56 5.13 -34.31 -29.70
C ASP A 56 4.76 -34.28 -28.21
N ASP A 57 5.68 -34.79 -27.39
CA ASP A 57 5.80 -34.49 -25.97
C ASP A 57 6.13 -32.99 -25.85
N GLU A 58 5.12 -32.15 -26.12
CA GLU A 58 5.08 -30.73 -25.75
C GLU A 58 4.96 -30.61 -24.22
N GLU A 59 5.86 -31.26 -23.47
CA GLU A 59 6.28 -30.79 -22.15
C GLU A 59 7.05 -29.47 -22.36
N ASP A 60 6.28 -28.40 -22.57
CA ASP A 60 6.74 -27.01 -22.51
C ASP A 60 7.61 -26.85 -21.26
N SER A 61 8.92 -26.75 -21.46
CA SER A 61 9.91 -26.74 -20.38
C SER A 61 10.01 -25.35 -19.75
N PHE A 62 8.87 -24.89 -19.20
CA PHE A 62 8.72 -23.63 -18.50
C PHE A 62 9.79 -23.48 -17.41
N VAL A 63 10.46 -22.33 -17.40
CA VAL A 63 11.48 -22.01 -16.39
C VAL A 63 10.81 -21.93 -15.01
N GLN A 64 11.01 -22.94 -14.18
CA GLN A 64 10.42 -22.99 -12.84
C GLN A 64 11.12 -22.00 -11.90
N TYR A 65 10.37 -20.97 -11.50
CA TYR A 65 10.80 -20.00 -10.50
C TYR A 65 10.38 -20.42 -9.08
N PRO A 66 11.09 -19.98 -8.03
CA PRO A 66 10.71 -20.27 -6.64
C PRO A 66 9.38 -19.58 -6.27
N PRO A 67 8.57 -20.17 -5.38
CA PRO A 67 7.31 -19.58 -4.94
C PRO A 67 7.50 -18.27 -4.17
N VAL A 68 6.47 -17.41 -4.22
CA VAL A 68 6.47 -16.11 -3.54
C VAL A 68 6.63 -16.26 -2.03
N ALA A 69 7.68 -15.63 -1.50
CA ALA A 69 8.06 -15.68 -0.09
C ALA A 69 7.89 -14.35 0.65
N ALA A 70 7.87 -13.20 -0.07
CA ALA A 70 7.65 -11.89 0.55
C ALA A 70 6.23 -11.77 1.12
N ARG A 71 6.14 -11.52 2.43
CA ARG A 71 4.88 -11.28 3.17
C ARG A 71 5.13 -10.27 4.29
N VAL A 72 4.19 -9.36 4.51
CA VAL A 72 4.25 -8.42 5.64
C VAL A 72 4.23 -9.19 6.97
N GLN A 73 4.91 -8.68 8.00
CA GLN A 73 5.16 -9.34 9.30
C GLN A 73 6.08 -10.57 9.26
N HIS A 74 6.70 -10.89 8.11
CA HIS A 74 7.69 -11.97 7.98
C HIS A 74 9.07 -11.44 7.53
N GLN A 75 10.13 -12.19 7.84
CA GLN A 75 11.48 -11.88 7.37
C GLN A 75 11.51 -11.75 5.83
N ALA A 76 12.11 -10.69 5.32
CA ALA A 76 12.20 -10.47 3.89
C ALA A 76 13.02 -11.59 3.19
N PRO A 77 12.68 -12.00 1.95
CA PRO A 77 13.43 -13.03 1.24
C PRO A 77 14.88 -12.61 0.99
N GLN A 78 15.82 -13.38 1.53
CA GLN A 78 17.26 -13.07 1.41
C GLN A 78 17.81 -13.38 0.01
N PHE A 79 18.76 -12.55 -0.40
CA PHE A 79 19.52 -12.67 -1.64
C PHE A 79 20.95 -12.14 -1.47
N THR A 80 21.84 -12.61 -2.34
CA THR A 80 23.16 -12.02 -2.61
C THR A 80 23.30 -11.97 -4.13
N ALA A 81 23.64 -10.82 -4.69
CA ALA A 81 23.70 -10.60 -6.13
C ALA A 81 24.66 -9.45 -6.49
N GLN A 82 25.07 -9.40 -7.75
CA GLN A 82 25.91 -8.31 -8.26
C GLN A 82 25.09 -7.02 -8.38
N ALA A 83 25.68 -5.91 -7.94
CA ALA A 83 25.10 -4.59 -7.99
C ALA A 83 26.13 -3.56 -8.47
N VAL A 84 25.66 -2.50 -9.13
CA VAL A 84 26.47 -1.30 -9.37
C VAL A 84 26.39 -0.41 -8.14
N VAL A 85 27.56 -0.13 -7.55
CA VAL A 85 27.71 0.69 -6.34
C VAL A 85 28.84 1.70 -6.59
N ASN A 86 28.54 2.99 -6.43
CA ASN A 86 29.48 4.11 -6.68
C ASN A 86 30.14 4.14 -8.09
N GLY A 87 29.67 3.32 -9.04
CA GLY A 87 30.21 3.23 -10.41
C GLY A 87 31.06 1.98 -10.70
N ASP A 88 31.22 1.09 -9.72
CA ASP A 88 31.86 -0.23 -9.86
C ASP A 88 30.84 -1.37 -9.64
N ILE A 89 31.16 -2.58 -10.13
CA ILE A 89 30.33 -3.78 -9.93
C ILE A 89 30.84 -4.55 -8.71
N THR A 90 29.98 -4.79 -7.73
CA THR A 90 30.29 -5.46 -6.46
C THR A 90 29.16 -6.37 -6.02
N ASP A 91 29.47 -7.45 -5.29
CA ASP A 91 28.44 -8.30 -4.69
C ASP A 91 27.80 -7.61 -3.47
N VAL A 92 26.47 -7.55 -3.44
CA VAL A 92 25.65 -6.99 -2.35
C VAL A 92 24.72 -8.07 -1.82
N SER A 93 24.55 -8.13 -0.49
CA SER A 93 23.61 -9.05 0.18
C SER A 93 22.64 -8.28 1.05
N LEU A 94 21.38 -8.70 1.11
CA LEU A 94 20.35 -8.02 1.90
C LEU A 94 20.65 -8.04 3.42
N ASP A 95 21.47 -8.99 3.88
CA ASP A 95 21.87 -9.11 5.29
C ASP A 95 22.89 -8.05 5.72
N THR A 96 23.62 -7.40 4.80
CA THR A 96 24.61 -6.35 5.17
C THR A 96 23.96 -5.06 5.68
N TYR A 97 22.64 -4.93 5.57
CA TYR A 97 21.88 -3.73 5.97
C TYR A 97 21.10 -3.90 7.29
N ARG A 98 21.34 -4.99 8.05
CA ARG A 98 20.78 -5.14 9.40
C ARG A 98 21.19 -3.97 10.30
N GLY A 99 20.26 -3.51 11.14
CA GLY A 99 20.42 -2.27 11.92
C GLY A 99 19.99 -1.01 11.16
N GLN A 100 19.61 -1.12 9.88
CA GLN A 100 19.08 -0.02 9.06
C GLN A 100 17.74 -0.42 8.46
N TYR A 101 16.86 0.56 8.23
CA TYR A 101 15.67 0.34 7.40
C TYR A 101 16.10 0.12 5.95
N VAL A 102 15.34 -0.67 5.19
CA VAL A 102 15.64 -0.89 3.76
C VAL A 102 14.40 -0.67 2.91
N VAL A 103 14.49 0.22 1.92
CA VAL A 103 13.54 0.34 0.82
C VAL A 103 14.13 -0.39 -0.38
N LEU A 104 13.63 -1.60 -0.65
CA LEU A 104 13.96 -2.37 -1.84
C LEU A 104 12.89 -2.11 -2.90
N PHE A 105 13.25 -1.56 -4.05
CA PHE A 105 12.31 -1.23 -5.11
C PHE A 105 12.72 -1.80 -6.47
N PHE A 106 11.83 -2.59 -7.05
CA PHE A 106 11.97 -3.20 -8.36
C PHE A 106 11.50 -2.23 -9.45
N TYR A 107 12.08 -2.32 -10.64
CA TYR A 107 11.62 -1.64 -11.85
C TYR A 107 11.69 -2.59 -13.06
N PRO A 108 10.82 -2.42 -14.08
CA PRO A 108 10.75 -3.37 -15.19
C PRO A 108 12.04 -3.56 -15.99
N LYS A 109 12.67 -2.46 -16.42
CA LYS A 109 13.83 -2.51 -17.33
C LYS A 109 14.63 -1.21 -17.41
N ASP A 110 15.95 -1.33 -17.55
CA ASP A 110 16.88 -0.26 -17.93
C ASP A 110 16.51 0.39 -19.29
N PHE A 111 16.99 1.62 -19.51
CA PHE A 111 16.82 2.38 -20.77
C PHE A 111 15.36 2.57 -21.24
N THR A 112 14.38 2.51 -20.33
CA THR A 112 12.96 2.78 -20.62
C THR A 112 12.50 4.14 -20.08
N TYR A 113 11.21 4.48 -20.25
CA TYR A 113 10.70 5.85 -20.06
C TYR A 113 10.42 6.25 -18.60
N VAL A 114 9.75 5.40 -17.81
CA VAL A 114 9.30 5.72 -16.44
C VAL A 114 10.29 5.25 -15.37
N CYS A 115 11.07 4.20 -15.64
CA CYS A 115 12.09 3.71 -14.71
C CYS A 115 13.14 4.76 -14.31
N PRO A 116 13.72 5.57 -15.22
CA PRO A 116 14.72 6.56 -14.82
C PRO A 116 14.13 7.66 -13.95
N THR A 117 12.86 8.07 -14.14
CA THR A 117 12.26 9.13 -13.32
C THR A 117 12.08 8.70 -11.87
N GLU A 118 11.70 7.44 -11.62
CA GLU A 118 11.63 6.88 -10.27
C GLU A 118 13.02 6.77 -9.62
N ILE A 119 13.99 6.15 -10.32
CA ILE A 119 15.34 5.93 -9.78
C ILE A 119 16.03 7.27 -9.48
N ILE A 120 15.89 8.27 -10.36
CA ILE A 120 16.41 9.62 -10.16
C ILE A 120 15.73 10.31 -8.97
N ALA A 121 14.39 10.23 -8.84
CA ALA A 121 13.67 10.87 -7.74
C ALA A 121 14.01 10.28 -6.36
N PHE A 122 14.24 8.96 -6.29
CA PHE A 122 14.77 8.31 -5.08
C PHE A 122 16.23 8.69 -4.81
N ASN A 123 17.08 8.70 -5.84
CA ASN A 123 18.49 9.03 -5.72
C ASN A 123 18.74 10.48 -5.25
N ASP A 124 18.05 11.45 -5.86
CA ASP A 124 18.25 12.88 -5.56
C ASP A 124 17.78 13.25 -4.15
N ARG A 125 17.00 12.37 -3.50
CA ARG A 125 16.54 12.48 -2.11
C ARG A 125 17.21 11.47 -1.19
N ALA A 126 18.22 10.73 -1.64
CA ALA A 126 18.85 9.67 -0.85
C ALA A 126 19.42 10.14 0.50
N GLU A 127 19.82 11.41 0.62
CA GLU A 127 20.25 11.99 1.90
C GLU A 127 19.11 12.11 2.93
N GLU A 128 17.85 12.30 2.52
CA GLU A 128 16.68 12.25 3.42
C GLU A 128 16.51 10.84 4.00
N PHE A 129 16.70 9.81 3.19
CA PHE A 129 16.63 8.41 3.63
C PHE A 129 17.81 8.05 4.55
N LYS A 130 19.05 8.48 4.20
CA LYS A 130 20.23 8.30 5.05
C LYS A 130 20.08 8.98 6.42
N ALA A 131 19.51 10.18 6.46
CA ALA A 131 19.20 10.88 7.72
C ALA A 131 18.19 10.12 8.61
N LEU A 132 17.31 9.33 8.00
CA LEU A 132 16.38 8.41 8.66
C LEU A 132 16.96 6.98 8.84
N ASN A 133 18.29 6.82 8.81
CA ASN A 133 18.97 5.50 8.86
C ASN A 133 18.36 4.44 7.92
N THR A 134 18.02 4.87 6.69
CA THR A 134 17.35 4.04 5.69
C THR A 134 18.20 3.92 4.42
N GLN A 135 18.44 2.67 4.00
CA GLN A 135 19.08 2.37 2.71
C GLN A 135 18.03 2.24 1.60
N LEU A 136 18.29 2.87 0.47
CA LEU A 136 17.55 2.67 -0.79
C LEU A 136 18.27 1.61 -1.64
N ILE A 137 17.54 0.67 -2.25
CA ILE A 137 18.11 -0.35 -3.16
C ILE A 137 17.18 -0.51 -4.38
N ALA A 138 17.71 -0.28 -5.58
CA ALA A 138 17.00 -0.51 -6.83
C ALA A 138 17.28 -1.93 -7.38
N VAL A 139 16.32 -2.55 -8.07
CA VAL A 139 16.47 -3.90 -8.67
C VAL A 139 15.79 -3.99 -10.04
N SER A 140 16.41 -4.63 -11.03
CA SER A 140 15.70 -5.13 -12.24
C SER A 140 16.26 -6.47 -12.73
N CYS A 141 15.64 -7.02 -13.76
CA CYS A 141 16.05 -8.25 -14.43
C CYS A 141 17.22 -8.09 -15.43
N ASP A 142 17.78 -6.88 -15.56
CA ASP A 142 18.90 -6.56 -16.46
C ASP A 142 20.27 -6.98 -15.85
N SER A 143 21.36 -6.85 -16.61
CA SER A 143 22.72 -7.24 -16.17
C SER A 143 23.46 -6.09 -15.46
N PRO A 144 24.49 -6.35 -14.63
CA PRO A 144 25.21 -5.28 -13.94
C PRO A 144 26.00 -4.38 -14.91
N GLU A 145 26.39 -4.89 -16.09
CA GLU A 145 26.98 -4.08 -17.16
C GLU A 145 25.97 -3.13 -17.80
N SER A 146 24.68 -3.52 -17.88
CA SER A 146 23.59 -2.65 -18.33
C SER A 146 23.42 -1.46 -17.37
N HIS A 147 23.31 -1.74 -16.07
CA HIS A 147 23.25 -0.71 -15.03
C HIS A 147 24.47 0.22 -15.08
N LEU A 148 25.66 -0.33 -15.31
CA LEU A 148 26.92 0.43 -15.39
C LEU A 148 26.97 1.31 -16.64
N ALA A 149 26.42 0.85 -17.77
CA ALA A 149 26.25 1.68 -18.96
C ALA A 149 25.20 2.79 -18.75
N TRP A 150 24.11 2.49 -18.02
CA TRP A 150 23.00 3.42 -17.82
C TRP A 150 23.30 4.55 -16.82
N THR A 151 24.10 4.27 -15.78
CA THR A 151 24.66 5.29 -14.87
C THR A 151 25.69 6.20 -15.54
N ARG A 152 26.45 5.68 -16.51
CA ARG A 152 27.39 6.48 -17.34
C ARG A 152 26.69 7.36 -18.39
N LEU A 153 25.43 7.07 -18.73
CA LEU A 153 24.62 7.88 -19.64
C LEU A 153 24.05 9.11 -18.90
N PRO A 154 24.11 10.34 -19.47
CA PRO A 154 23.59 11.53 -18.79
C PRO A 154 22.06 11.60 -18.83
N ARG A 155 21.46 12.24 -17.81
CA ARG A 155 20.00 12.34 -17.63
C ARG A 155 19.25 12.96 -18.81
N ASN A 156 19.86 13.93 -19.49
CA ASN A 156 19.29 14.55 -20.70
C ASN A 156 19.23 13.63 -21.94
N LYS A 157 19.75 12.40 -21.84
CA LYS A 157 19.63 11.33 -22.85
C LYS A 157 18.86 10.11 -22.33
N GLY A 158 18.12 10.25 -21.22
CA GLY A 158 17.40 9.13 -20.57
C GLY A 158 18.31 8.21 -19.74
N GLY A 159 19.53 8.64 -19.42
CA GLY A 159 20.41 7.96 -18.47
C GLY A 159 20.12 8.32 -17.01
N LEU A 160 20.82 7.67 -16.08
CA LEU A 160 20.70 7.97 -14.65
C LEU A 160 21.70 9.04 -14.19
N GLY A 161 22.90 9.08 -14.78
CA GLY A 161 24.03 9.84 -14.26
C GLY A 161 24.60 9.23 -12.95
N LYS A 162 25.30 10.05 -12.16
CA LYS A 162 25.82 9.65 -10.85
C LYS A 162 24.68 9.15 -9.96
N MET A 163 24.82 7.92 -9.47
CA MET A 163 23.96 7.31 -8.46
C MET A 163 24.74 7.15 -7.14
N ASP A 164 24.03 7.38 -6.04
CA ASP A 164 24.46 7.20 -4.64
C ASP A 164 23.72 6.03 -3.97
N ILE A 165 22.90 5.30 -4.76
CA ILE A 165 22.15 4.12 -4.35
C ILE A 165 22.62 2.89 -5.16
N PRO A 166 22.69 1.68 -4.55
CA PRO A 166 22.99 0.44 -5.26
C PRO A 166 21.87 0.07 -6.25
N ILE A 167 22.27 -0.42 -7.43
CA ILE A 167 21.36 -1.00 -8.43
C ILE A 167 21.72 -2.47 -8.61
N VAL A 168 20.86 -3.37 -8.15
CA VAL A 168 21.06 -4.83 -8.10
C VAL A 168 20.55 -5.51 -9.37
N SER A 169 21.39 -6.35 -9.96
CA SER A 169 21.02 -7.21 -11.08
C SER A 169 20.38 -8.51 -10.60
N ASP A 170 19.12 -8.74 -11.00
CA ASP A 170 18.44 -10.03 -10.91
C ASP A 170 18.34 -10.69 -12.29
N ILE A 171 19.50 -10.86 -12.96
CA ILE A 171 19.58 -11.52 -14.28
C ILE A 171 18.89 -12.90 -14.29
N THR A 172 18.89 -13.60 -13.15
CA THR A 172 18.25 -14.91 -12.93
C THR A 172 16.73 -14.86 -12.72
N LYS A 173 16.16 -13.68 -12.46
CA LYS A 173 14.75 -13.44 -12.05
C LYS A 173 14.32 -14.10 -10.73
N VAL A 174 15.23 -14.77 -10.03
CA VAL A 174 14.99 -15.49 -8.77
C VAL A 174 14.62 -14.54 -7.62
N ILE A 175 15.15 -13.33 -7.59
CA ILE A 175 14.81 -12.34 -6.56
C ILE A 175 13.38 -11.82 -6.83
N SER A 176 13.09 -11.42 -8.06
CA SER A 176 11.80 -10.91 -8.52
C SER A 176 10.67 -11.94 -8.31
N ALA A 177 10.96 -13.24 -8.50
CA ALA A 177 10.04 -14.33 -8.18
C ALA A 177 9.77 -14.47 -6.67
N LYS A 178 10.82 -14.54 -5.84
CA LYS A 178 10.70 -14.59 -4.36
C LYS A 178 9.89 -13.41 -3.80
N TYR A 179 10.03 -12.23 -4.40
CA TYR A 179 9.30 -11.02 -4.02
C TYR A 179 7.91 -10.89 -4.68
N GLY A 180 7.50 -11.82 -5.55
CA GLY A 180 6.16 -11.86 -6.14
C GLY A 180 5.88 -10.77 -7.16
N VAL A 181 6.92 -10.26 -7.81
CA VAL A 181 6.85 -9.14 -8.78
C VAL A 181 7.26 -9.52 -10.19
N LEU A 182 7.78 -10.73 -10.41
CA LEU A 182 8.13 -11.21 -11.75
C LEU A 182 6.90 -11.43 -12.63
N VAL A 183 6.88 -10.82 -13.82
CA VAL A 183 5.98 -11.17 -14.92
C VAL A 183 6.70 -12.18 -15.81
N GLU A 184 6.47 -13.48 -15.55
CA GLU A 184 7.25 -14.58 -16.15
C GLU A 184 7.24 -14.53 -17.69
N GLN A 185 6.07 -14.29 -18.29
CA GLN A 185 5.88 -14.25 -19.75
C GLN A 185 6.60 -13.07 -20.42
N ALA A 186 6.99 -12.04 -19.65
CA ALA A 186 7.69 -10.86 -20.13
C ALA A 186 9.15 -10.77 -19.63
N GLY A 187 9.55 -11.64 -18.69
CA GLY A 187 10.91 -11.69 -18.11
C GLY A 187 11.30 -10.46 -17.27
N VAL A 188 10.35 -9.61 -16.86
CA VAL A 188 10.58 -8.32 -16.18
C VAL A 188 9.82 -8.22 -14.85
N ALA A 189 10.28 -7.37 -13.94
CA ALA A 189 9.59 -7.10 -12.68
C ALA A 189 8.50 -6.02 -12.81
N LEU A 190 7.43 -6.12 -12.04
CA LEU A 190 6.50 -5.02 -11.78
C LEU A 190 7.16 -3.93 -10.92
N ARG A 191 6.50 -2.77 -10.76
CA ARG A 191 6.96 -1.68 -9.90
C ARG A 191 6.64 -1.98 -8.42
N GLY A 192 7.21 -3.07 -7.91
CA GLY A 192 7.16 -3.45 -6.50
C GLY A 192 8.11 -2.62 -5.65
N LEU A 193 7.67 -2.16 -4.49
CA LEU A 193 8.46 -1.48 -3.47
C LEU A 193 8.16 -2.14 -2.12
N PHE A 194 9.21 -2.40 -1.36
CA PHE A 194 9.20 -3.17 -0.13
C PHE A 194 9.95 -2.39 0.95
N ILE A 195 9.29 -2.09 2.07
CA ILE A 195 9.90 -1.40 3.22
C ILE A 195 10.13 -2.41 4.34
N MET A 196 11.38 -2.53 4.77
CA MET A 196 11.82 -3.42 5.85
C MET A 196 12.34 -2.62 7.04
N ASP A 197 12.15 -3.15 8.24
CA ASP A 197 12.74 -2.65 9.48
C ASP A 197 14.22 -3.05 9.65
N LYS A 198 14.80 -2.69 10.79
CA LYS A 198 16.23 -2.89 11.12
C LYS A 198 16.57 -4.37 11.27
N GLU A 199 15.61 -5.16 11.71
CA GLU A 199 15.67 -6.61 11.90
C GLU A 199 15.54 -7.35 10.55
N GLY A 200 14.99 -6.69 9.53
CA GLY A 200 14.77 -7.23 8.18
C GLY A 200 13.41 -7.92 8.01
N VAL A 201 12.46 -7.64 8.90
CA VAL A 201 11.06 -8.01 8.75
C VAL A 201 10.40 -7.01 7.79
N LEU A 202 9.55 -7.54 6.90
CA LEU A 202 8.89 -6.76 5.87
C LEU A 202 7.65 -6.08 6.46
N GLN A 203 7.62 -4.75 6.42
CA GLN A 203 6.59 -3.92 7.05
C GLN A 203 5.58 -3.34 6.04
N GLN A 204 6.00 -3.10 4.79
CA GLN A 204 5.12 -2.55 3.74
C GLN A 204 5.43 -3.14 2.36
N ILE A 205 4.38 -3.34 1.55
CA ILE A 205 4.47 -3.74 0.14
C ILE A 205 3.57 -2.83 -0.70
N THR A 206 4.14 -2.22 -1.74
CA THR A 206 3.41 -1.46 -2.78
C THR A 206 3.75 -2.07 -4.14
N ILE A 207 2.77 -2.50 -4.94
CA ILE A 207 3.01 -3.03 -6.29
C ILE A 207 2.19 -2.25 -7.31
N ASN A 208 2.87 -1.42 -8.10
CA ASN A 208 2.27 -0.68 -9.20
C ASN A 208 2.37 -1.46 -10.52
N ASN A 209 1.35 -1.31 -11.38
CA ASN A 209 1.41 -1.74 -12.77
C ASN A 209 2.44 -0.89 -13.56
N MET A 210 3.01 -1.46 -14.63
CA MET A 210 4.11 -0.89 -15.41
C MET A 210 3.99 0.58 -15.83
N PRO A 211 2.83 1.15 -16.20
CA PRO A 211 2.74 2.56 -16.60
C PRO A 211 2.62 3.56 -15.42
N ILE A 212 2.44 3.11 -14.17
CA ILE A 212 2.13 3.97 -13.02
C ILE A 212 3.36 4.12 -12.11
N GLY A 213 4.01 5.28 -12.11
CA GLY A 213 5.11 5.58 -11.18
C GLY A 213 4.69 5.65 -9.71
N ARG A 214 5.64 5.44 -8.79
CA ARG A 214 5.46 5.52 -7.33
C ARG A 214 5.73 6.92 -6.77
N SER A 215 5.29 7.16 -5.53
CA SER A 215 5.57 8.39 -4.78
C SER A 215 6.73 8.20 -3.78
N VAL A 216 7.74 9.07 -3.88
CA VAL A 216 8.86 9.12 -2.93
C VAL A 216 8.40 9.69 -1.58
N ASP A 217 7.50 10.67 -1.59
CA ASP A 217 6.95 11.29 -0.38
C ASP A 217 6.12 10.32 0.45
N GLU A 218 5.31 9.47 -0.18
CA GLU A 218 4.57 8.42 0.55
C GLU A 218 5.53 7.39 1.14
N THR A 219 6.61 7.04 0.43
CA THR A 219 7.65 6.14 0.95
C THR A 219 8.32 6.74 2.19
N LEU A 220 8.64 8.04 2.17
CA LEU A 220 9.18 8.77 3.33
C LEU A 220 8.18 8.91 4.48
N ARG A 221 6.89 9.10 4.18
CA ARG A 221 5.81 9.14 5.19
C ARG A 221 5.70 7.80 5.91
N LEU A 222 5.74 6.69 5.16
CA LEU A 222 5.68 5.32 5.69
C LEU A 222 6.88 4.98 6.58
N ILE A 223 8.11 5.36 6.18
CA ILE A 223 9.31 5.17 7.02
C ILE A 223 9.18 5.94 8.34
N LYS A 224 8.77 7.21 8.28
CA LYS A 224 8.61 8.04 9.49
C LYS A 224 7.48 7.53 10.39
N ALA A 225 6.42 6.95 9.82
CA ALA A 225 5.36 6.30 10.59
C ALA A 225 5.87 5.02 11.29
N LEU A 226 6.61 4.15 10.57
CA LEU A 226 7.23 2.96 11.15
C LEU A 226 8.17 3.32 12.30
N GLN A 227 9.05 4.31 12.10
CA GLN A 227 9.95 4.83 13.13
C GLN A 227 9.21 5.38 14.35
N PHE A 228 8.13 6.13 14.13
CA PHE A 228 7.32 6.66 15.21
C PHE A 228 6.67 5.54 16.04
N VAL A 229 6.07 4.54 15.39
CA VAL A 229 5.44 3.38 16.04
C VAL A 229 6.45 2.57 16.87
N GLU A 230 7.65 2.34 16.33
CA GLU A 230 8.72 1.63 17.05
C GLU A 230 9.27 2.40 18.26
N GLU A 231 9.32 3.74 18.20
CA GLU A 231 9.83 4.58 19.29
C GLU A 231 8.78 4.84 20.39
N HIS A 232 7.50 4.98 20.03
CA HIS A 232 6.45 5.45 20.94
C HIS A 232 5.46 4.35 21.37
N GLY A 233 5.31 3.26 20.59
CA GLY A 233 4.32 2.20 20.85
C GLY A 233 2.85 2.59 20.59
N GLU A 234 2.62 3.81 20.08
CA GLU A 234 1.31 4.27 19.59
C GLU A 234 1.14 3.93 18.10
N VAL A 235 -0.09 4.00 17.57
CA VAL A 235 -0.38 3.73 16.14
C VAL A 235 -0.76 5.00 15.37
N CYS A 236 -0.28 5.09 14.14
CA CYS A 236 -0.54 6.21 13.23
C CYS A 236 -1.90 6.06 12.51
N PRO A 237 -2.79 7.07 12.54
CA PRO A 237 -4.04 7.08 11.78
C PRO A 237 -3.86 7.08 10.25
N ALA A 238 -4.98 6.95 9.55
CA ALA A 238 -5.03 7.18 8.09
C ALA A 238 -4.52 8.58 7.73
N ASN A 239 -3.75 8.68 6.65
CA ASN A 239 -3.12 9.91 6.13
C ASN A 239 -2.10 10.60 7.08
N TRP A 240 -1.80 10.04 8.25
CA TRP A 240 -0.88 10.63 9.25
C TRP A 240 0.46 11.10 8.68
N GLN A 241 0.89 12.28 9.08
CA GLN A 241 2.20 12.87 8.83
C GLN A 241 2.90 13.23 10.16
N PRO A 242 4.24 13.42 10.17
CA PRO A 242 4.97 13.77 11.38
C PRO A 242 4.47 15.07 12.02
N GLY A 243 3.89 14.95 13.23
CA GLY A 243 3.25 16.05 13.96
C GLY A 243 1.72 15.93 14.06
N ASP A 244 1.08 15.05 13.28
CA ASP A 244 -0.34 14.71 13.43
C ASP A 244 -0.58 13.84 14.67
N LYS A 245 -1.82 13.89 15.18
CA LYS A 245 -2.28 13.10 16.32
C LYS A 245 -2.18 11.59 16.07
N THR A 246 -1.96 10.86 17.15
CA THR A 246 -1.73 9.41 17.18
C THR A 246 -2.72 8.72 18.13
N ILE A 247 -2.81 7.39 18.06
CA ILE A 247 -3.74 6.60 18.87
C ILE A 247 -2.95 5.67 19.80
N LYS A 248 -3.20 5.77 21.11
CA LYS A 248 -2.75 4.78 22.09
C LYS A 248 -3.53 3.49 21.90
N ALA A 249 -2.84 2.37 21.69
CA ALA A 249 -3.44 1.09 21.27
C ALA A 249 -4.14 0.31 22.41
N THR A 250 -4.89 1.01 23.26
CA THR A 250 -5.73 0.41 24.31
C THR A 250 -7.20 0.86 24.14
N PRO A 251 -8.19 0.06 24.56
CA PRO A 251 -9.60 0.46 24.44
C PRO A 251 -9.90 1.79 25.15
N THR A 252 -9.37 1.99 26.36
CA THR A 252 -9.63 3.19 27.16
C THR A 252 -8.97 4.45 26.60
N ASP A 253 -7.71 4.34 26.18
CA ASP A 253 -6.89 5.52 25.90
C ASP A 253 -7.08 5.98 24.45
N SER A 254 -7.56 5.09 23.57
CA SER A 254 -7.96 5.45 22.19
C SER A 254 -9.07 6.52 22.13
N HIS A 255 -9.91 6.63 23.18
CA HIS A 255 -10.93 7.68 23.28
C HIS A 255 -10.33 9.11 23.32
N GLU A 256 -9.08 9.28 23.74
CA GLU A 256 -8.37 10.57 23.69
C GLU A 256 -8.23 11.07 22.24
N TYR A 257 -7.97 10.16 21.30
CA TYR A 257 -7.94 10.48 19.87
C TYR A 257 -9.37 10.65 19.31
N PHE A 258 -10.23 9.64 19.51
CA PHE A 258 -11.55 9.60 18.86
C PHE A 258 -12.49 10.73 19.30
N SER A 259 -12.40 11.22 20.55
CA SER A 259 -13.13 12.41 21.01
C SER A 259 -12.75 13.71 20.28
N THR A 260 -11.74 13.68 19.42
CA THR A 260 -11.30 14.82 18.60
C THR A 260 -11.47 14.60 17.10
N VAL A 261 -11.99 13.43 16.70
CA VAL A 261 -12.58 13.20 15.38
C VAL A 261 -14.04 13.66 15.48
N LYS A 262 -14.58 14.33 14.45
CA LYS A 262 -16.02 14.56 14.38
C LYS A 262 -16.70 13.26 13.96
N ASP A 263 -17.74 12.85 14.66
CA ASP A 263 -18.60 11.77 14.17
C ASP A 263 -19.28 12.20 12.86
N ASP A 264 -19.24 11.37 11.82
CA ASP A 264 -20.01 11.53 10.57
C ASP A 264 -21.50 11.14 10.78
N VAL A 265 -22.01 11.31 12.00
CA VAL A 265 -23.42 11.16 12.35
C VAL A 265 -24.02 12.57 12.39
N ASP A 266 -25.05 12.82 11.58
CA ASP A 266 -25.77 14.10 11.52
C ASP A 266 -26.59 14.37 12.81
N ASP A 267 -25.92 14.69 13.92
CA ASP A 267 -26.54 15.16 15.16
C ASP A 267 -25.93 16.51 15.58
N ASP A 268 -26.76 17.55 15.57
CA ASP A 268 -26.50 18.95 16.00
C ASP A 268 -25.30 19.72 15.38
N ASP A 269 -25.26 19.90 14.04
CA ASP A 269 -24.74 21.16 13.44
C ASP A 269 -25.50 21.64 12.18
N ALA A 270 -25.63 22.96 12.06
CA ALA A 270 -25.97 23.79 10.89
C ALA A 270 -27.18 23.47 9.95
N THR A 271 -28.02 22.45 10.16
CA THR A 271 -29.25 22.30 9.34
C THR A 271 -30.32 23.34 9.76
N VAL A 272 -31.02 23.97 8.81
CA VAL A 272 -32.07 25.01 9.06
C VAL A 272 -33.37 24.46 9.71
N LEU A 273 -33.31 23.24 10.26
CA LEU A 273 -34.44 22.49 10.80
C LEU A 273 -34.29 22.35 12.31
N THR A 274 -35.12 23.06 13.08
CA THR A 274 -35.07 23.00 14.55
C THR A 274 -35.65 21.66 15.03
N LEU A 275 -34.80 20.76 15.53
CA LEU A 275 -35.27 19.56 16.22
C LEU A 275 -35.85 19.95 17.59
N VAL A 276 -37.12 19.64 17.79
CA VAL A 276 -37.86 19.91 19.03
C VAL A 276 -37.77 18.69 19.92
N LYS A 277 -36.96 18.79 20.98
CA LYS A 277 -36.67 17.72 21.94
C LYS A 277 -37.66 17.75 23.13
N ASP A 278 -38.35 18.88 23.40
CA ASP A 278 -39.37 18.99 24.46
C ASP A 278 -40.55 19.97 24.20
N LYS A 279 -41.59 19.89 25.06
CA LYS A 279 -42.83 20.70 24.97
C LYS A 279 -42.66 22.18 25.32
N ALA A 280 -41.74 22.56 26.20
CA ALA A 280 -41.43 23.96 26.49
C ALA A 280 -40.71 24.60 25.30
N GLN A 281 -39.76 23.89 24.67
CA GLN A 281 -39.13 24.31 23.42
C GLN A 281 -40.19 24.51 22.31
N PHE A 282 -41.12 23.57 22.13
CA PHE A 282 -42.22 23.73 21.16
C PHE A 282 -43.09 24.97 21.44
N GLN A 283 -43.49 25.15 22.71
CA GLN A 283 -44.34 26.27 23.14
C GLN A 283 -43.62 27.63 23.07
N ALA A 284 -42.30 27.68 23.17
CA ALA A 284 -41.50 28.86 22.91
C ALA A 284 -41.40 29.14 21.40
N LEU A 285 -41.18 28.11 20.58
CA LEU A 285 -41.03 28.23 19.13
C LEU A 285 -42.26 28.85 18.47
N ILE A 286 -43.47 28.33 18.77
CA ILE A 286 -44.72 28.86 18.21
C ILE A 286 -45.09 30.27 18.72
N LYS A 287 -44.45 30.74 19.80
CA LYS A 287 -44.63 32.09 20.38
C LYS A 287 -43.51 33.07 20.02
N SER A 288 -42.56 32.66 19.17
CA SER A 288 -41.41 33.48 18.75
C SER A 288 -41.77 34.65 17.82
N GLY A 289 -43.00 34.70 17.30
CA GLY A 289 -43.46 35.70 16.33
C GLY A 289 -43.08 35.39 14.87
N LYS A 290 -42.25 34.37 14.61
CA LYS A 290 -42.10 33.80 13.26
C LYS A 290 -43.23 32.80 12.98
N PRO A 291 -43.64 32.62 11.71
CA PRO A 291 -44.43 31.46 11.30
C PRO A 291 -43.61 30.17 11.54
N VAL A 292 -44.28 29.10 11.98
CA VAL A 292 -43.66 27.80 12.29
C VAL A 292 -44.33 26.69 11.48
N VAL A 293 -43.52 25.84 10.83
CA VAL A 293 -43.97 24.59 10.20
C VAL A 293 -43.47 23.43 11.04
N ALA A 294 -44.39 22.65 11.61
CA ALA A 294 -44.09 21.51 12.48
C ALA A 294 -44.32 20.19 11.73
N ASP A 295 -43.24 19.46 11.45
CA ASP A 295 -43.24 18.12 10.86
C ASP A 295 -43.25 17.04 11.96
N PHE A 296 -44.39 16.38 12.13
CA PHE A 296 -44.53 15.22 13.01
C PHE A 296 -44.08 13.97 12.25
N MET A 297 -42.90 13.48 12.61
CA MET A 297 -42.18 12.44 11.90
C MET A 297 -41.76 11.28 12.83
N ALA A 298 -41.42 10.16 12.22
CA ALA A 298 -40.94 8.96 12.89
C ALA A 298 -39.78 8.34 12.08
N PRO A 299 -38.60 8.05 12.65
CA PRO A 299 -37.46 7.51 11.91
C PRO A 299 -37.74 6.13 11.27
N TRP A 300 -38.67 5.33 11.82
CA TRP A 300 -39.14 4.08 11.20
C TRP A 300 -40.18 4.27 10.08
N CYS A 301 -40.60 5.51 9.79
CA CYS A 301 -41.54 5.81 8.71
C CYS A 301 -40.80 6.23 7.42
N GLY A 302 -40.66 5.29 6.47
CA GLY A 302 -40.02 5.58 5.18
C GLY A 302 -40.64 6.71 4.35
N LYS A 303 -41.91 7.10 4.62
CA LYS A 303 -42.54 8.28 4.02
C LYS A 303 -42.02 9.60 4.59
N CYS A 304 -41.55 9.62 5.84
CA CYS A 304 -40.83 10.76 6.43
C CYS A 304 -39.46 10.91 5.74
N ALA A 305 -38.70 9.82 5.59
CA ALA A 305 -37.43 9.83 4.85
C ALA A 305 -37.58 10.33 3.39
N GLN A 306 -38.67 9.98 2.71
CA GLN A 306 -38.94 10.45 1.34
C GLN A 306 -39.31 11.94 1.21
N ILE A 307 -39.82 12.58 2.27
CA ILE A 307 -40.16 14.01 2.27
C ILE A 307 -39.07 14.89 2.88
N ALA A 308 -38.26 14.34 3.80
CA ALA A 308 -37.25 15.08 4.56
C ALA A 308 -36.28 15.95 3.72
N PRO A 309 -35.75 15.51 2.55
CA PRO A 309 -34.93 16.39 1.71
C PRO A 309 -35.70 17.62 1.23
N PHE A 310 -36.97 17.43 0.81
CA PHE A 310 -37.82 18.53 0.37
C PHE A 310 -38.28 19.46 1.51
N PHE A 311 -38.27 18.98 2.74
CA PHE A 311 -38.47 19.81 3.92
C PHE A 311 -37.24 20.68 4.22
N ALA A 312 -36.03 20.14 3.99
CA ALA A 312 -34.78 20.92 4.03
C ALA A 312 -34.72 21.97 2.90
N ASP A 313 -35.03 21.56 1.64
CA ASP A 313 -35.11 22.47 0.48
C ASP A 313 -36.02 23.68 0.77
N LEU A 314 -37.16 23.46 1.43
CA LEU A 314 -38.11 24.51 1.79
C LEU A 314 -37.62 25.39 2.94
N ALA A 315 -36.84 24.86 3.88
CA ALA A 315 -36.28 25.61 5.00
C ALA A 315 -35.13 26.53 4.57
N GLU A 316 -34.27 26.07 3.66
CA GLU A 316 -33.24 26.91 3.03
C GLU A 316 -33.86 28.01 2.16
N ALA A 317 -34.95 27.70 1.43
CA ALA A 317 -35.64 28.66 0.57
C ALA A 317 -36.47 29.73 1.31
N HIS A 318 -36.78 29.53 2.60
CA HIS A 318 -37.69 30.38 3.38
C HIS A 318 -37.19 30.67 4.82
N PRO A 319 -36.04 31.35 5.01
CA PRO A 319 -35.46 31.66 6.34
C PRO A 319 -36.33 32.58 7.22
N GLU A 320 -37.35 33.21 6.65
CA GLU A 320 -38.40 33.93 7.36
C GLU A 320 -39.36 33.01 8.13
N VAL A 321 -39.49 31.74 7.72
CA VAL A 321 -40.29 30.69 8.38
C VAL A 321 -39.37 29.78 9.20
N THR A 322 -39.85 29.32 10.36
CA THR A 322 -39.10 28.38 11.21
C THR A 322 -39.61 26.96 10.98
N PHE A 323 -38.76 26.10 10.44
CA PHE A 323 -39.09 24.70 10.18
C PHE A 323 -38.66 23.84 11.36
N ALA A 324 -39.59 23.07 11.91
CA ALA A 324 -39.43 22.31 13.13
C ALA A 324 -39.68 20.82 12.88
N LYS A 325 -38.78 19.97 13.36
CA LYS A 325 -38.95 18.50 13.37
C LYS A 325 -39.39 18.04 14.75
N LEU A 326 -40.40 17.18 14.80
CA LEU A 326 -40.92 16.56 16.00
C LEU A 326 -40.87 15.04 15.82
N ASP A 327 -39.86 14.41 16.42
CA ASP A 327 -39.69 12.96 16.39
C ASP A 327 -40.56 12.29 17.46
N VAL A 328 -41.56 11.53 17.04
CA VAL A 328 -42.52 10.89 17.95
C VAL A 328 -41.97 9.66 18.71
N SER A 329 -40.69 9.30 18.57
CA SER A 329 -40.04 8.38 19.52
C SER A 329 -39.56 9.05 20.80
N ILE A 330 -39.46 10.38 20.81
CA ILE A 330 -39.14 11.13 22.03
C ILE A 330 -40.42 11.16 22.91
N PRO A 331 -40.42 10.62 24.14
CA PRO A 331 -41.63 10.53 24.98
C PRO A 331 -42.25 11.90 25.31
N GLU A 332 -41.44 12.95 25.30
CA GLU A 332 -41.84 14.35 25.48
C GLU A 332 -42.61 14.89 24.27
N VAL A 333 -42.29 14.41 23.07
CA VAL A 333 -42.93 14.76 21.80
C VAL A 333 -44.17 13.93 21.55
N GLU A 334 -44.21 12.66 21.97
CA GLU A 334 -45.43 11.85 21.92
C GLU A 334 -46.60 12.54 22.63
N LYS A 335 -46.36 13.14 23.80
CA LYS A 335 -47.35 13.95 24.53
C LYS A 335 -47.88 15.14 23.70
N ILE A 336 -47.04 15.75 22.87
CA ILE A 336 -47.42 16.85 21.96
C ILE A 336 -48.27 16.32 20.80
N LYS A 337 -47.92 15.15 20.25
CA LYS A 337 -48.68 14.47 19.17
C LYS A 337 -50.06 14.03 19.65
N ASP A 338 -50.19 13.60 20.91
CA ASP A 338 -51.49 13.27 21.52
C ASP A 338 -52.33 14.52 21.79
N GLU A 339 -51.74 15.60 22.34
CA GLU A 339 -52.42 16.87 22.56
C GLU A 339 -52.91 17.58 21.28
N LEU A 340 -52.32 17.26 20.12
CA LEU A 340 -52.68 17.82 18.82
C LEU A 340 -53.45 16.84 17.91
N GLU A 341 -53.80 15.64 18.40
CA GLU A 341 -54.51 14.59 17.65
C GLU A 341 -53.83 14.25 16.30
N VAL A 342 -52.52 14.02 16.33
CA VAL A 342 -51.71 13.63 15.17
C VAL A 342 -51.81 12.11 14.95
N GLY A 343 -52.54 11.70 13.91
CA GLY A 343 -52.89 10.30 13.65
C GLY A 343 -52.16 9.64 12.47
N ALA A 344 -51.27 10.34 11.77
CA ALA A 344 -50.54 9.84 10.61
C ALA A 344 -49.16 10.51 10.49
N TYR A 345 -48.20 9.84 9.85
CA TYR A 345 -46.84 10.36 9.65
C TYR A 345 -46.40 10.23 8.18
N PRO A 346 -45.71 11.24 7.61
CA PRO A 346 -45.52 12.59 8.16
C PRO A 346 -46.85 13.36 8.24
N GLU A 347 -47.00 14.24 9.23
CA GLU A 347 -48.10 15.23 9.29
C GLU A 347 -47.53 16.62 9.61
N PHE A 348 -47.88 17.59 8.78
CA PHE A 348 -47.41 18.97 8.88
C PHE A 348 -48.50 19.87 9.48
N ARG A 349 -48.14 20.60 10.55
CA ARG A 349 -48.95 21.64 11.19
C ARG A 349 -48.33 23.03 11.00
N PHE A 350 -49.17 24.06 10.96
CA PHE A 350 -48.78 25.39 10.50
C PHE A 350 -49.23 26.46 11.50
N PHE A 351 -48.28 27.10 12.18
CA PHE A 351 -48.55 28.07 13.25
C PHE A 351 -48.09 29.48 12.90
N LYS A 352 -48.83 30.50 13.35
CA LYS A 352 -48.45 31.92 13.34
C LYS A 352 -49.02 32.56 14.62
N ASP A 353 -48.22 33.36 15.32
CA ASP A 353 -48.58 34.01 16.60
C ASP A 353 -49.22 33.07 17.65
N GLY A 354 -48.65 31.87 17.82
CA GLY A 354 -49.11 30.86 18.78
C GLY A 354 -50.43 30.16 18.43
N LYS A 355 -50.97 30.34 17.22
CA LYS A 355 -52.22 29.71 16.74
C LYS A 355 -51.98 28.88 15.49
N GLU A 356 -52.71 27.79 15.33
CA GLU A 356 -52.75 27.03 14.07
C GLU A 356 -53.56 27.83 13.03
N VAL A 357 -53.00 28.06 11.84
CA VAL A 357 -53.55 28.99 10.83
C VAL A 357 -53.81 28.38 9.45
N HIS A 358 -53.45 27.12 9.23
CA HIS A 358 -53.76 26.38 8.01
C HIS A 358 -54.18 24.95 8.37
N GLU A 359 -55.08 24.37 7.56
CA GLU A 359 -55.49 22.97 7.67
C GLU A 359 -54.27 22.02 7.62
N LYS A 360 -54.31 20.99 8.47
CA LYS A 360 -53.24 19.99 8.61
C LYS A 360 -53.01 19.19 7.34
N ILE A 361 -51.74 18.97 6.98
CA ILE A 361 -51.37 18.21 5.78
C ILE A 361 -50.72 16.90 6.19
N SER A 362 -51.41 15.78 6.00
CA SER A 362 -50.86 14.44 6.22
C SER A 362 -50.34 13.82 4.92
N GLY A 363 -49.19 13.15 5.00
CA GLY A 363 -48.51 12.49 3.89
C GLY A 363 -47.56 13.38 3.07
N TYR A 364 -46.86 12.75 2.13
CA TYR A 364 -45.67 13.25 1.44
C TYR A 364 -45.96 14.12 0.19
N LYS A 365 -47.11 14.82 0.13
CA LYS A 365 -47.55 15.58 -1.05
C LYS A 365 -46.83 16.94 -1.17
N LYS A 366 -45.62 16.93 -1.76
CA LYS A 366 -44.73 18.10 -1.98
C LYS A 366 -45.45 19.38 -2.45
N SER A 367 -46.40 19.28 -3.38
CA SER A 367 -47.15 20.42 -3.90
C SER A 367 -48.02 21.12 -2.85
N LEU A 368 -48.73 20.37 -2.01
CA LEU A 368 -49.58 20.94 -0.96
C LEU A 368 -48.75 21.65 0.11
N LEU A 369 -47.63 21.04 0.50
CA LEU A 369 -46.70 21.59 1.50
C LEU A 369 -46.12 22.93 1.03
N LYS A 370 -45.63 23.02 -0.22
CA LYS A 370 -45.16 24.29 -0.80
C LYS A 370 -46.28 25.34 -0.85
N SER A 371 -47.50 24.97 -1.24
CA SER A 371 -48.65 25.87 -1.25
C SER A 371 -49.13 26.32 0.14
N ALA A 372 -48.82 25.57 1.20
CA ALA A 372 -49.11 25.97 2.58
C ALA A 372 -48.03 26.93 3.12
N VAL A 373 -46.74 26.64 2.89
CA VAL A 373 -45.62 27.54 3.23
C VAL A 373 -45.82 28.91 2.56
N GLN A 374 -46.17 28.94 1.27
CA GLN A 374 -46.46 30.19 0.54
C GLN A 374 -47.66 31.00 1.05
N LYS A 375 -48.49 30.46 1.96
CA LYS A 375 -49.58 31.19 2.66
C LYS A 375 -49.21 31.59 4.09
N LEU A 376 -48.11 31.07 4.63
CA LEU A 376 -47.61 31.45 5.97
C LEU A 376 -46.78 32.74 5.94
N LEU A 377 -46.29 33.13 4.76
CA LEU A 377 -45.64 34.41 4.49
C LEU A 377 -46.65 35.56 4.64
#